data_AF-A0A1H4RFR9-F1
#
_entry.id   AF-A0A1H4RFR9-F1
#
_cell.length_a   1.000
_cell.length_b   1.000
_cell.length_c   1.000
_cell.angle_alpha   90.00
_cell.angle_beta   90.00
_cell.angle_gamma   90.00
#
_symmetry.space_group_name_H-M   'P 1'
#
loop_
_entity.id
_entity.type
_entity.pdbx_description
1 polymer ?
#
loop_
_entity_poly.entity_id
_entity_poly.type
_entity_poly.pdbx_seq_one_letter_code
_entity_poly.pdbx_strand_id
1 'polypeptide(L)'
;MQNDEGLAVKVQTEHGETYVRPSEQQLSDLVHRLGGRGDHWLVMQRIPDVPDVFAQVWHERAGDYQLEHRESRERFVAAAVPDAAAVTGALVGWARQRGGWDGGFAWSPVGMDPPQEVPELAPAVRAEVERRVRVLLRCGYDDRAALAEAAEEYLVDGDSRPVSDAQARELVDRLWLMGVPPARAKSRAWGRLDKQAAWEGVTDPERLTAAFRALEASGITARENFTCCRGCGMAEIGAEREDARGFVFFHGQVVEHAAEGHGLALYYGGFDGSEETTACIGHEVVAALDAAGLSTQWDGSPGISISVTPLDWRRRLEG
;
A
#
# COMPACT_ATOMS: atom_id res chain seq x y z
N MET A 1 -15.33 -6.66 24.13
CA MET A 1 -15.04 -6.73 22.69
C MET A 1 -13.64 -6.14 22.51
N GLN A 2 -12.61 -6.98 22.49
CA GLN A 2 -11.30 -6.55 21.97
C GLN A 2 -11.52 -6.33 20.47
N ASN A 3 -11.21 -5.13 19.97
CA ASN A 3 -11.24 -4.88 18.54
C ASN A 3 -10.36 -5.92 17.86
N ASP A 4 -10.98 -6.68 16.96
CA ASP A 4 -10.36 -7.67 16.09
C ASP A 4 -9.57 -6.95 14.99
N GLU A 5 -8.64 -6.09 15.42
CA GLU A 5 -7.75 -5.39 14.52
C GLU A 5 -6.71 -6.41 14.07
N GLY A 6 -6.79 -6.81 12.79
CA GLY A 6 -5.86 -7.76 12.19
C GLY A 6 -4.40 -7.35 12.39
N LEU A 7 -3.49 -8.31 12.28
CA LEU A 7 -2.05 -8.10 12.49
C LEU A 7 -1.55 -7.01 11.54
N ALA A 8 -0.85 -5.97 12.00
CA ALA A 8 -0.37 -4.87 11.15
C ALA A 8 0.83 -5.30 10.27
N VAL A 9 0.59 -6.26 9.38
CA VAL A 9 1.55 -6.91 8.48
C VAL A 9 0.90 -7.23 7.14
N LYS A 10 1.72 -7.22 6.09
CA LYS A 10 1.41 -7.77 4.76
C LYS A 10 2.08 -9.13 4.66
N VAL A 11 1.33 -10.15 4.22
CA VAL A 11 1.83 -11.52 4.04
C VAL A 11 1.76 -11.89 2.57
N GLN A 12 2.89 -12.27 1.99
CA GLN A 12 2.99 -12.81 0.63
C GLN A 12 3.33 -14.29 0.70
N THR A 13 2.68 -15.09 -0.14
CA THR A 13 2.87 -16.54 -0.22
C THR A 13 3.50 -16.93 -1.55
N GLU A 14 4.06 -18.14 -1.63
CA GLU A 14 4.62 -18.68 -2.87
C GLU A 14 3.61 -18.75 -4.04
N HIS A 15 2.32 -18.93 -3.75
CA HIS A 15 1.26 -18.91 -4.75
C HIS A 15 0.96 -17.50 -5.32
N GLY A 16 1.66 -16.46 -4.88
CA GLY A 16 1.43 -15.08 -5.29
C GLY A 16 0.24 -14.42 -4.58
N GLU A 17 -0.37 -15.08 -3.59
CA GLU A 17 -1.43 -14.47 -2.78
C GLU A 17 -0.84 -13.44 -1.83
N THR A 18 -1.52 -12.30 -1.69
CA THR A 18 -1.16 -11.23 -0.74
C THR A 18 -2.31 -11.01 0.25
N TYR A 19 -2.00 -11.02 1.54
CA TYR A 19 -2.94 -10.77 2.63
C TYR A 19 -2.53 -9.51 3.39
N VAL A 20 -3.42 -8.52 3.46
CA VAL A 20 -3.22 -7.28 4.21
C VAL A 20 -3.99 -7.36 5.51
N ARG A 21 -3.28 -7.14 6.62
CA ARG A 21 -3.83 -7.22 7.97
C ARG A 21 -4.58 -8.53 8.31
N PRO A 22 -3.98 -9.71 8.08
CA PRO A 22 -4.66 -10.97 8.37
C PRO A 22 -4.93 -11.13 9.88
N SER A 23 -5.98 -11.87 10.22
CA SER A 23 -6.22 -12.36 11.57
C SER A 23 -5.14 -13.37 12.00
N GLU A 24 -4.99 -13.60 13.30
CA GLU A 24 -4.08 -14.63 13.82
C GLU A 24 -4.44 -16.02 13.28
N GLN A 25 -5.74 -16.31 13.12
CA GLN A 25 -6.21 -17.58 12.56
C GLN A 25 -5.79 -17.73 11.09
N GLN A 26 -5.99 -16.70 10.27
CA GLN A 26 -5.56 -16.73 8.86
C GLN A 26 -4.05 -16.93 8.74
N LEU A 27 -3.25 -16.27 9.58
CA LEU A 27 -1.80 -16.49 9.59
C LEU A 27 -1.46 -17.93 10.00
N SER A 28 -2.15 -18.49 10.99
CA SER A 28 -1.96 -19.88 11.40
C SER A 28 -2.27 -20.84 10.25
N ASP A 29 -3.39 -20.66 9.55
CA ASP A 29 -3.79 -21.50 8.41
C ASP A 29 -2.76 -21.41 7.26
N LEU A 30 -2.18 -20.22 7.04
CA LEU A 30 -1.10 -20.00 6.07
C LEU A 30 0.19 -20.73 6.45
N VAL A 31 0.57 -20.79 7.73
CA VAL A 31 1.76 -21.53 8.17
C VAL A 31 1.54 -23.04 8.08
N HIS A 32 0.35 -23.53 8.41
CA HIS A 32 0.04 -24.97 8.40
C HIS A 32 -0.02 -25.59 7.01
N ARG A 33 -0.31 -24.80 5.96
CA ARG A 33 -0.33 -25.32 4.58
C ARG A 33 1.05 -25.49 3.96
N LEU A 34 2.09 -24.84 4.53
CA LEU A 34 3.45 -24.91 4.02
C LEU A 34 3.92 -26.37 3.96
N GLY A 35 4.83 -26.69 3.03
CA GLY A 35 5.19 -28.07 2.70
C GLY A 35 4.15 -28.77 1.80
N GLY A 36 3.16 -28.00 1.33
CA GLY A 36 2.24 -28.35 0.25
C GLY A 36 2.93 -28.35 -1.12
N ARG A 37 2.18 -28.68 -2.18
CA ARG A 37 2.74 -28.64 -3.54
C ARG A 37 2.79 -27.19 -4.02
N GLY A 38 3.99 -26.64 -4.17
CA GLY A 38 4.18 -25.25 -4.62
C GLY A 38 3.92 -24.22 -3.52
N ASP A 39 3.96 -24.65 -2.26
CA ASP A 39 3.66 -23.83 -1.09
C ASP A 39 4.67 -24.13 0.01
N HIS A 40 5.82 -23.49 -0.11
CA HIS A 40 7.00 -23.73 0.73
C HIS A 40 7.38 -22.51 1.53
N TRP A 41 7.01 -21.30 1.11
CA TRP A 41 7.39 -20.09 1.83
C TRP A 41 6.28 -19.04 1.92
N LEU A 42 6.38 -18.23 2.97
CA LEU A 42 5.71 -16.95 3.06
C LEU A 42 6.67 -15.89 3.62
N VAL A 43 6.45 -14.64 3.21
CA VAL A 43 7.19 -13.46 3.68
C VAL A 43 6.21 -12.49 4.31
N MET A 44 6.59 -11.93 5.45
CA MET A 44 5.83 -10.95 6.22
C MET A 44 6.59 -9.63 6.31
N GLN A 45 5.93 -8.56 5.90
CA GLN A 45 6.40 -7.18 6.07
C GLN A 45 5.48 -6.45 7.04
N ARG A 46 6.02 -5.47 7.77
CA ARG A 46 5.19 -4.62 8.65
C ARG A 46 4.28 -3.73 7.82
N ILE A 47 3.22 -3.21 8.44
CA ILE A 47 2.39 -2.15 7.88
C ILE A 47 2.51 -0.91 8.76
N PRO A 48 3.01 0.22 8.21
CA PRO A 48 3.71 0.33 6.93
C PRO A 48 5.03 -0.46 6.93
N ASP A 49 5.52 -0.84 5.75
CA ASP A 49 6.76 -1.61 5.64
C ASP A 49 7.99 -0.77 6.03
N VAL A 50 9.05 -1.44 6.44
CA VAL A 50 10.30 -0.82 6.86
C VAL A 50 11.44 -1.46 6.05
N PRO A 51 12.32 -0.66 5.42
CA PRO A 51 13.49 -1.17 4.70
C PRO A 51 14.28 -2.19 5.50
N ASP A 52 14.65 -3.29 4.86
CA ASP A 52 15.41 -4.40 5.44
C ASP A 52 14.77 -5.08 6.66
N VAL A 53 13.48 -4.88 6.92
CA VAL A 53 12.78 -5.49 8.05
C VAL A 53 11.63 -6.37 7.56
N PHE A 54 11.83 -7.69 7.69
CA PHE A 54 10.81 -8.69 7.38
C PHE A 54 11.02 -9.94 8.24
N ALA A 55 9.97 -10.74 8.35
CA ALA A 55 10.06 -12.12 8.83
C ALA A 55 9.64 -13.04 7.68
N GLN A 56 10.26 -14.20 7.55
CA GLN A 56 9.86 -15.20 6.57
C GLN A 56 9.94 -16.59 7.17
N VAL A 57 9.17 -17.50 6.60
CA VAL A 57 9.29 -18.92 6.92
C VAL A 57 9.35 -19.71 5.64
N TRP A 58 10.26 -20.68 5.62
CA TRP A 58 10.31 -21.71 4.61
C TRP A 58 10.08 -23.08 5.26
N HIS A 59 9.36 -23.97 4.60
CA HIS A 59 9.13 -25.33 5.07
C HIS A 59 8.93 -26.32 3.93
N GLU A 60 9.62 -27.45 4.02
CA GLU A 60 9.42 -28.62 3.19
C GLU A 60 8.90 -29.78 4.03
N ARG A 61 8.05 -30.61 3.43
CA ARG A 61 7.39 -31.72 4.12
C ARG A 61 8.41 -32.65 4.78
N ALA A 62 8.18 -32.95 6.06
CA ALA A 62 9.03 -33.78 6.92
C ALA A 62 10.36 -33.13 7.38
N GLY A 63 10.59 -31.84 7.10
CA GLY A 63 11.64 -31.03 7.71
C GLY A 63 11.12 -30.14 8.83
N ASP A 64 12.02 -29.44 9.51
CA ASP A 64 11.66 -28.34 10.41
C ASP A 64 11.21 -27.11 9.60
N TYR A 65 10.50 -26.20 10.23
CA TYR A 65 10.27 -24.86 9.67
C TYR A 65 11.54 -24.03 9.84
N GLN A 66 12.02 -23.45 8.74
CA GLN A 66 13.08 -22.47 8.78
C GLN A 66 12.46 -21.09 8.96
N LEU A 67 12.43 -20.61 10.20
CA LEU A 67 11.98 -19.26 10.55
C LEU A 67 13.16 -18.30 10.44
N GLU A 68 13.00 -17.22 9.69
CA GLU A 68 14.05 -16.21 9.51
C GLU A 68 13.46 -14.82 9.74
N HIS A 69 14.28 -13.90 10.25
CA HIS A 69 13.90 -12.50 10.28
C HIS A 69 15.09 -11.59 10.11
N ARG A 70 14.87 -10.52 9.35
CA ARG A 70 15.82 -9.45 9.14
C ARG A 70 15.42 -8.26 10.00
N GLU A 71 16.35 -7.79 10.81
CA GLU A 71 16.16 -6.61 11.66
C GLU A 71 16.75 -5.34 11.04
N SER A 72 17.75 -5.51 10.17
CA SER A 72 18.42 -4.42 9.48
C SER A 72 19.21 -4.95 8.29
N ARG A 73 19.78 -4.03 7.52
CA ARG A 73 20.70 -4.37 6.41
C ARG A 73 21.84 -5.30 6.83
N GLU A 74 22.28 -5.22 8.09
CA GLU A 74 23.44 -5.95 8.62
C GLU A 74 23.06 -7.15 9.51
N ARG A 75 21.79 -7.27 9.92
CA ARG A 75 21.36 -8.33 10.84
C ARG A 75 20.22 -9.15 10.25
N PHE A 76 20.57 -10.35 9.83
CA PHE A 76 19.64 -11.38 9.35
C PHE A 76 19.94 -12.69 10.05
N VAL A 77 18.93 -13.31 10.66
CA VAL A 77 19.08 -14.54 11.44
C VAL A 77 18.00 -15.55 11.08
N ALA A 78 18.33 -16.83 11.23
CA ALA A 78 17.46 -17.97 10.99
C ALA A 78 17.49 -18.94 12.18
N ALA A 79 16.39 -19.64 12.39
CA ALA A 79 16.24 -20.72 13.36
C ALA A 79 15.40 -21.86 12.77
N ALA A 80 15.78 -23.10 13.08
CA ALA A 80 14.96 -24.27 12.82
C ALA A 80 13.93 -24.44 13.95
N VAL A 81 12.66 -24.57 13.57
CA VAL A 81 11.52 -24.68 14.49
C VAL A 81 10.69 -25.90 14.10
N PRO A 82 10.53 -26.91 14.97
CA PRO A 82 9.91 -28.18 14.58
C PRO A 82 8.37 -28.13 14.51
N ASP A 83 7.76 -27.05 14.99
CA ASP A 83 6.31 -26.98 15.24
C ASP A 83 5.67 -25.73 14.62
N ALA A 84 4.57 -25.94 13.90
CA ALA A 84 3.81 -24.90 13.22
C ALA A 84 3.21 -23.87 14.19
N ALA A 85 2.77 -24.32 15.37
CA ALA A 85 2.18 -23.43 16.37
C ALA A 85 3.25 -22.52 17.01
N ALA A 86 4.45 -23.05 17.25
CA ALA A 86 5.60 -22.27 17.72
C ALA A 86 6.01 -21.19 16.68
N VAL A 87 6.11 -21.55 15.40
CA VAL A 87 6.37 -20.58 14.31
C VAL A 87 5.27 -19.53 14.25
N THR A 88 4.01 -19.95 14.27
CA THR A 88 2.86 -19.02 14.24
C THR A 88 2.93 -18.05 15.41
N GLY A 89 3.22 -18.55 16.63
CA GLY A 89 3.36 -17.73 17.82
C GLY A 89 4.49 -16.70 17.70
N ALA A 90 5.64 -17.09 17.13
CA ALA A 90 6.76 -16.19 16.87
C ALA A 90 6.38 -15.10 15.84
N LEU A 91 5.79 -15.47 14.71
CA LEU A 91 5.36 -14.54 13.66
C LEU A 91 4.29 -13.56 14.17
N VAL A 92 3.33 -14.04 14.96
CA VAL A 92 2.32 -13.20 15.62
C VAL A 92 2.98 -12.26 16.64
N GLY A 93 3.96 -12.74 17.40
CA GLY A 93 4.73 -11.94 18.34
C GLY A 93 5.54 -10.84 17.64
N TRP A 94 6.21 -11.18 16.54
CA TRP A 94 6.93 -10.25 15.67
C TRP A 94 6.00 -9.18 15.07
N ALA A 95 4.86 -9.60 14.52
CA ALA A 95 3.85 -8.72 13.93
C ALA A 95 3.29 -7.72 14.95
N ARG A 96 3.07 -8.15 16.19
CA ARG A 96 2.62 -7.29 17.29
C ARG A 96 3.75 -6.55 18.01
N GLN A 97 5.01 -6.76 17.61
CA GLN A 97 6.19 -6.19 18.25
C GLN A 97 6.24 -6.48 19.77
N ARG A 98 5.83 -7.68 20.18
CA ARG A 98 5.84 -8.09 21.61
C ARG A 98 7.26 -8.38 22.05
N GLY A 99 7.70 -7.83 23.18
CA GLY A 99 9.02 -8.17 23.73
C GLY A 99 9.16 -9.68 23.99
N GLY A 100 10.29 -10.27 23.59
CA GLY A 100 10.63 -11.68 23.80
C GLY A 100 9.98 -12.67 22.84
N TRP A 101 9.39 -12.21 21.73
CA TRP A 101 8.82 -13.07 20.69
C TRP A 101 9.87 -14.02 20.04
N ASP A 102 11.13 -13.60 20.07
CA ASP A 102 12.31 -14.29 19.55
C ASP A 102 12.97 -15.23 20.57
N GLY A 103 12.44 -15.28 21.79
CA GLY A 103 12.95 -16.14 22.86
C GLY A 103 12.64 -17.62 22.63
N GLY A 104 13.59 -18.50 22.97
CA GLY A 104 13.41 -19.94 22.93
C GLY A 104 13.82 -20.62 21.61
N PHE A 105 14.33 -19.86 20.65
CA PHE A 105 14.87 -20.39 19.39
C PHE A 105 16.40 -20.30 19.33
N ALA A 106 17.01 -21.26 18.64
CA ALA A 106 18.46 -21.28 18.40
C ALA A 106 18.78 -20.49 17.13
N TRP A 107 18.87 -19.16 17.25
CA TRP A 107 19.16 -18.28 16.12
C TRP A 107 20.62 -18.36 15.67
N SER A 108 20.82 -18.40 14.36
CA SER A 108 22.12 -18.29 13.70
C SER A 108 22.11 -17.20 12.62
N PRO A 109 23.23 -16.47 12.41
CA PRO A 109 23.33 -15.50 11.33
C PRO A 109 23.16 -16.15 9.95
N VAL A 110 22.41 -15.49 9.07
CA VAL A 110 22.32 -15.84 7.65
C VAL A 110 23.39 -15.05 6.89
N GLY A 111 24.10 -15.73 5.98
CA GLY A 111 25.10 -15.09 5.13
C GLY A 111 24.46 -14.04 4.22
N MET A 112 25.00 -12.84 4.22
CA MET A 112 24.55 -11.74 3.35
C MET A 112 25.73 -11.18 2.57
N ASP A 113 25.46 -10.81 1.32
CA ASP A 113 26.41 -10.00 0.57
C ASP A 113 26.57 -8.62 1.22
N PRO A 114 27.78 -8.05 1.20
CA PRO A 114 27.99 -6.71 1.72
C PRO A 114 27.12 -5.71 0.96
N PRO A 115 26.62 -4.67 1.64
CA PRO A 115 25.95 -3.54 1.02
C PRO A 115 26.70 -3.04 -0.22
N GLN A 116 26.01 -3.00 -1.37
CA GLN A 116 26.54 -2.26 -2.52
C GLN A 116 26.68 -0.79 -2.13
N GLU A 117 27.85 -0.21 -2.41
CA GLU A 117 28.07 1.22 -2.28
C GLU A 117 27.37 1.93 -3.46
N VAL A 118 26.36 2.74 -3.14
CA VAL A 118 25.57 3.46 -4.13
C VAL A 118 26.06 4.92 -4.18
N PRO A 119 26.46 5.42 -5.36
CA PRO A 119 26.91 6.80 -5.48
C PRO A 119 25.74 7.78 -5.31
N GLU A 120 25.99 8.91 -4.63
CA GLU A 120 24.99 9.97 -4.46
C GLU A 120 24.55 10.56 -5.81
N LEU A 121 23.25 10.88 -5.91
CA LEU A 121 22.69 11.57 -7.07
C LEU A 121 23.21 12.99 -7.18
N ALA A 122 23.37 13.46 -8.43
CA ALA A 122 23.67 14.86 -8.70
C ALA A 122 22.58 15.76 -8.05
N PRO A 123 22.94 16.87 -7.38
CA PRO A 123 21.98 17.64 -6.58
C PRO A 123 20.73 18.11 -7.32
N ALA A 124 20.85 18.48 -8.60
CA ALA A 124 19.72 18.89 -9.43
C ALA A 124 18.78 17.72 -9.74
N VAL A 125 19.33 16.57 -10.17
CA VAL A 125 18.59 15.32 -10.42
C VAL A 125 17.87 14.88 -9.15
N ARG A 126 18.59 14.84 -8.02
CA ARG A 126 18.01 14.47 -6.72
C ARG A 126 16.82 15.36 -6.36
N ALA A 127 16.94 16.69 -6.49
CA ALA A 127 15.86 17.61 -6.12
C ALA A 127 14.59 17.39 -6.95
N GLU A 128 14.74 17.06 -8.24
CA GLU A 128 13.61 16.83 -9.13
C GLU A 128 12.90 15.50 -8.85
N VAL A 129 13.67 14.43 -8.69
CA VAL A 129 13.16 13.09 -8.38
C VAL A 129 12.53 13.08 -6.98
N GLU A 130 13.16 13.72 -5.98
CA GLU A 130 12.56 13.84 -4.65
C GLU A 130 11.20 14.54 -4.69
N ARG A 131 11.07 15.61 -5.49
CA ARG A 131 9.79 16.32 -5.63
C ARG A 131 8.71 15.39 -6.17
N ARG A 132 9.02 14.56 -7.18
CA ARG A 132 8.09 13.57 -7.75
C ARG A 132 7.71 12.50 -6.73
N VAL A 133 8.70 11.85 -6.13
CA VAL A 133 8.46 10.79 -5.13
C VAL A 133 7.65 11.31 -3.95
N ARG A 134 7.86 12.55 -3.51
CA ARG A 134 7.06 13.17 -2.45
C ARG A 134 5.59 13.35 -2.80
N VAL A 135 5.26 13.58 -4.08
CA VAL A 135 3.85 13.65 -4.52
C VAL A 135 3.22 12.26 -4.40
N LEU A 136 3.88 11.24 -4.95
CA LEU A 136 3.42 9.85 -4.92
C LEU A 136 3.28 9.31 -3.48
N LEU A 137 4.26 9.61 -2.62
CA LEU A 137 4.19 9.30 -1.18
C LEU A 137 2.98 9.95 -0.48
N ARG A 138 2.56 11.15 -0.89
CA ARG A 138 1.35 11.77 -0.35
C ARG A 138 0.07 11.12 -0.90
N CYS A 139 0.10 10.68 -2.16
CA CYS A 139 -0.99 9.90 -2.77
C CYS A 139 -1.25 8.64 -1.96
N GLY A 140 -0.18 7.90 -1.60
CA GLY A 140 -0.23 6.80 -0.65
C GLY A 140 -0.82 5.49 -1.19
N TYR A 141 -0.75 5.28 -2.51
CA TYR A 141 -1.14 4.02 -3.16
C TYR A 141 0.05 3.16 -3.57
N ASP A 142 1.22 3.76 -3.76
CA ASP A 142 2.41 3.06 -4.25
C ASP A 142 3.20 2.43 -3.10
N ASP A 143 3.67 1.21 -3.30
CA ASP A 143 4.66 0.57 -2.44
C ASP A 143 6.07 1.12 -2.72
N ARG A 144 7.05 0.71 -1.91
CA ARG A 144 8.43 1.17 -2.08
C ARG A 144 9.05 0.77 -3.42
N ALA A 145 8.66 -0.37 -3.99
CA ALA A 145 9.19 -0.82 -5.28
C ALA A 145 8.64 0.04 -6.42
N ALA A 146 7.34 0.27 -6.46
CA ALA A 146 6.68 1.14 -7.43
C ALA A 146 7.19 2.59 -7.34
N LEU A 147 7.45 3.10 -6.13
CA LEU A 147 8.07 4.41 -5.94
C LEU A 147 9.50 4.46 -6.47
N ALA A 148 10.28 3.39 -6.33
CA ALA A 148 11.65 3.32 -6.83
C ALA A 148 11.66 3.24 -8.36
N GLU A 149 10.79 2.43 -8.96
CA GLU A 149 10.59 2.39 -10.41
C GLU A 149 10.18 3.77 -10.94
N ALA A 150 9.18 4.41 -10.33
CA ALA A 150 8.76 5.76 -10.70
C ALA A 150 9.89 6.79 -10.56
N ALA A 151 10.81 6.63 -9.59
CA ALA A 151 11.95 7.50 -9.41
C ALA A 151 13.06 7.27 -10.46
N GLU A 152 13.30 6.02 -10.83
CA GLU A 152 14.24 5.64 -11.88
C GLU A 152 13.79 6.18 -13.24
N GLU A 153 12.50 6.03 -13.55
CA GLU A 153 11.94 6.34 -14.86
C GLU A 153 11.65 7.84 -15.07
N TYR A 154 11.56 8.63 -13.98
CA TYR A 154 11.03 9.99 -14.04
C TYR A 154 11.75 10.94 -15.01
N LEU A 155 13.08 10.79 -15.11
CA LEU A 155 13.94 11.66 -15.90
C LEU A 155 14.57 10.92 -17.09
N VAL A 156 14.01 9.77 -17.47
CA VAL A 156 14.48 9.02 -18.64
C VAL A 156 14.09 9.78 -19.90
N ASP A 157 15.08 10.03 -20.75
CA ASP A 157 14.90 10.67 -22.06
C ASP A 157 15.78 9.96 -23.10
N GLY A 158 15.14 9.20 -23.99
CA GLY A 158 15.84 8.30 -24.92
C GLY A 158 16.75 7.32 -24.19
N ASP A 159 18.04 7.37 -24.48
CA ASP A 159 19.07 6.53 -23.84
C ASP A 159 19.60 7.11 -22.51
N SER A 160 19.20 8.34 -22.15
CA SER A 160 19.64 8.98 -20.90
C SER A 160 18.88 8.41 -19.71
N ARG A 161 19.61 7.78 -18.78
CA ARG A 161 19.10 7.26 -17.50
C ARG A 161 19.89 7.87 -16.34
N PRO A 162 19.50 9.05 -15.85
CA PRO A 162 20.28 9.80 -14.86
C PRO A 162 20.18 9.23 -13.43
N VAL A 163 19.29 8.28 -13.20
CA VAL A 163 19.06 7.60 -11.91
C VAL A 163 19.17 6.10 -12.16
N SER A 164 19.98 5.41 -11.37
CA SER A 164 19.99 3.93 -11.37
C SER A 164 18.94 3.38 -10.41
N ASP A 165 18.51 2.14 -10.63
CA ASP A 165 17.65 1.37 -9.71
C ASP A 165 18.13 1.43 -8.25
N ALA A 166 19.44 1.23 -8.01
CA ALA A 166 20.01 1.30 -6.66
C ALA A 166 19.90 2.71 -6.04
N GLN A 167 20.12 3.77 -6.84
CA GLN A 167 19.95 5.16 -6.38
C GLN A 167 18.49 5.50 -6.08
N ALA A 168 17.57 5.01 -6.91
CA ALA A 168 16.14 5.20 -6.73
C ALA A 168 15.65 4.54 -5.43
N ARG A 169 16.05 3.30 -5.17
CA ARG A 169 15.73 2.59 -3.92
C ARG A 169 16.24 3.32 -2.69
N GLU A 170 17.52 3.73 -2.67
CA GLU A 170 18.06 4.48 -1.52
C GLU A 170 17.35 5.83 -1.30
N LEU A 171 16.98 6.53 -2.38
CA LEU A 171 16.23 7.77 -2.28
C LEU A 171 14.83 7.54 -1.68
N VAL A 172 14.12 6.53 -2.17
CA VAL A 172 12.77 6.19 -1.70
C VAL A 172 12.83 5.74 -0.25
N ASP A 173 13.75 4.88 0.13
CA ASP A 173 13.91 4.40 1.52
C ASP A 173 14.18 5.57 2.47
N ARG A 174 15.03 6.50 2.03
CA ARG A 174 15.31 7.74 2.75
C ARG A 174 14.06 8.58 2.93
N LEU A 175 13.22 8.76 1.91
CA LEU A 175 11.99 9.56 1.99
C LEU A 175 10.84 8.84 2.73
N TRP A 176 10.81 7.51 2.67
CA TRP A 176 9.87 6.64 3.36
C TRP A 176 10.09 6.71 4.88
N LEU A 177 11.35 6.54 5.30
CA LEU A 177 11.77 6.64 6.70
C LEU A 177 11.85 8.09 7.20
N MET A 178 12.48 8.99 6.44
CA MET A 178 12.68 10.39 6.80
C MET A 178 11.78 11.31 5.97
N GLY A 179 10.88 12.00 6.66
CA GLY A 179 10.14 13.13 6.11
C GLY A 179 11.07 14.32 6.04
N VAL A 180 11.92 14.39 5.02
CA VAL A 180 12.93 15.45 4.90
C VAL A 180 12.22 16.81 4.77
N PRO A 181 12.45 17.79 5.65
CA PRO A 181 11.90 19.13 5.47
C PRO A 181 12.66 19.86 4.35
N PRO A 182 12.04 20.85 3.67
CA PRO A 182 12.82 21.77 2.84
C PRO A 182 13.91 22.43 3.71
N ALA A 183 15.04 22.79 3.09
CA ALA A 183 16.33 23.14 3.70
C ALA A 183 16.35 24.34 4.68
N ARG A 184 15.21 24.81 5.22
CA ARG A 184 15.11 25.92 6.19
C ARG A 184 14.04 25.76 7.29
N ALA A 185 13.64 24.55 7.70
CA ALA A 185 12.70 24.38 8.82
C ALA A 185 13.44 24.15 10.16
N LYS A 186 13.23 25.04 11.14
CA LYS A 186 13.73 24.95 12.54
C LYS A 186 12.84 24.07 13.45
N SER A 187 12.18 23.05 12.91
CA SER A 187 11.36 22.13 13.70
C SER A 187 11.65 20.70 13.30
N ARG A 188 11.75 19.79 14.28
CA ARG A 188 11.98 18.35 14.07
C ARG A 188 10.92 17.83 13.10
N ALA A 189 11.32 17.55 11.87
CA ALA A 189 10.41 17.06 10.86
C ALA A 189 10.10 15.58 11.13
N TRP A 190 8.83 15.28 11.37
CA TRP A 190 8.31 13.92 11.47
C TRP A 190 8.31 13.25 10.09
N GLY A 191 8.75 11.99 10.03
CA GLY A 191 8.67 11.12 8.85
C GLY A 191 7.26 10.87 8.38
N ARG A 192 7.07 10.30 7.17
CA ARG A 192 5.72 9.92 6.74
C ARG A 192 5.13 8.89 7.70
N LEU A 193 5.94 7.90 8.11
CA LEU A 193 5.56 6.91 9.11
C LEU A 193 5.20 7.55 10.44
N ASP A 194 6.03 8.49 10.92
CA ASP A 194 5.73 9.22 12.14
C ASP A 194 4.39 9.97 11.99
N LYS A 195 4.24 10.81 10.94
CA LYS A 195 3.01 11.58 10.70
C LYS A 195 1.76 10.69 10.75
N GLN A 196 1.81 9.52 10.12
CA GLN A 196 0.73 8.55 10.12
C GLN A 196 0.48 7.93 11.50
N ALA A 197 1.53 7.65 12.27
CA ALA A 197 1.41 7.12 13.63
C ALA A 197 0.70 8.11 14.58
N ALA A 198 0.75 9.41 14.29
CA ALA A 198 0.01 10.44 15.04
C ALA A 198 -1.46 10.60 14.61
N TRP A 199 -1.91 9.92 13.55
CA TRP A 199 -3.30 10.03 13.10
C TRP A 199 -4.21 9.12 13.91
N GLU A 200 -5.10 9.73 14.69
CA GLU A 200 -6.13 9.04 15.45
C GLU A 200 -7.42 8.91 14.65
N GLY A 201 -8.10 7.77 14.81
CA GLY A 201 -9.40 7.51 14.19
C GLY A 201 -9.36 7.23 12.69
N VAL A 202 -10.56 7.18 12.11
CA VAL A 202 -10.81 6.89 10.69
C VAL A 202 -10.51 8.14 9.86
N THR A 203 -9.67 8.01 8.83
CA THR A 203 -9.33 9.11 7.92
C THR A 203 -10.32 9.21 6.76
N ASP A 204 -10.35 10.35 6.06
CA ASP A 204 -11.23 10.51 4.92
C ASP A 204 -10.95 9.50 3.78
N PRO A 205 -9.70 9.12 3.47
CA PRO A 205 -9.44 8.01 2.55
C PRO A 205 -10.00 6.66 3.01
N GLU A 206 -10.04 6.37 4.32
CA GLU A 206 -10.65 5.14 4.83
C GLU A 206 -12.18 5.18 4.73
N ARG A 207 -12.79 6.36 4.92
CA ARG A 207 -14.23 6.58 4.64
C ARG A 207 -14.54 6.40 3.17
N LEU A 208 -13.67 6.90 2.29
CA LEU A 208 -13.77 6.74 0.84
C LEU A 208 -13.72 5.25 0.46
N THR A 209 -12.75 4.51 1.00
CA THR A 209 -12.66 3.06 0.79
C THR A 209 -13.90 2.32 1.30
N ALA A 210 -14.46 2.72 2.45
CA ALA A 210 -15.71 2.15 2.94
C ALA A 210 -16.90 2.42 1.99
N ALA A 211 -17.02 3.64 1.46
CA ALA A 211 -18.05 3.98 0.47
C ALA A 211 -17.90 3.17 -0.82
N PHE A 212 -16.66 3.02 -1.34
CA PHE A 212 -16.38 2.22 -2.54
C PHE A 212 -16.73 0.75 -2.34
N ARG A 213 -16.40 0.17 -1.17
CA ARG A 213 -16.81 -1.20 -0.81
C ARG A 213 -18.33 -1.36 -0.74
N ALA A 214 -19.05 -0.36 -0.23
CA ALA A 214 -20.51 -0.39 -0.17
C ALA A 214 -21.14 -0.34 -1.58
N LEU A 215 -20.58 0.46 -2.49
CA LEU A 215 -21.00 0.54 -3.88
C LEU A 215 -20.73 -0.76 -4.65
N GLU A 216 -19.59 -1.40 -4.38
CA GLU A 216 -19.31 -2.75 -4.91
C GLU A 216 -20.36 -3.77 -4.48
N ALA A 217 -20.70 -3.78 -3.19
CA ALA A 217 -21.72 -4.67 -2.64
C ALA A 217 -23.14 -4.40 -3.21
N SER A 218 -23.39 -3.21 -3.75
CA SER A 218 -24.68 -2.85 -4.39
C SER A 218 -24.70 -3.10 -5.91
N GLY A 219 -23.63 -3.65 -6.49
CA GLY A 219 -23.54 -3.99 -7.91
C GLY A 219 -23.05 -2.84 -8.80
N ILE A 220 -22.35 -1.85 -8.24
CA ILE A 220 -21.63 -0.79 -8.98
C ILE A 220 -20.14 -1.12 -8.98
N THR A 221 -19.46 -1.07 -10.12
CA THR A 221 -18.02 -1.34 -10.19
C THR A 221 -17.28 -0.12 -9.65
N ALA A 222 -16.73 -0.21 -8.45
CA ALA A 222 -16.03 0.88 -7.78
C ALA A 222 -14.52 0.61 -7.75
N ARG A 223 -13.73 1.50 -8.34
CA ARG A 223 -12.26 1.37 -8.39
C ARG A 223 -11.54 2.63 -7.90
N GLU A 224 -10.77 2.46 -6.84
CA GLU A 224 -9.87 3.49 -6.31
C GLU A 224 -8.55 3.51 -7.10
N ASN A 225 -8.02 4.70 -7.35
CA ASN A 225 -6.73 4.91 -8.03
C ASN A 225 -6.54 4.06 -9.31
N PHE A 226 -7.59 4.02 -10.13
CA PHE A 226 -7.68 3.16 -11.29
C PHE A 226 -7.08 3.83 -12.53
N THR A 227 -6.03 3.23 -13.08
CA THR A 227 -5.27 3.71 -14.25
C THR A 227 -4.65 5.10 -14.04
N CYS A 228 -3.92 5.59 -15.05
CA CYS A 228 -3.23 6.88 -14.95
C CYS A 228 -4.15 8.09 -15.13
N CYS A 229 -5.19 8.00 -15.97
CA CYS A 229 -6.02 9.14 -16.40
C CYS A 229 -7.46 8.74 -16.69
N ARG A 230 -8.35 9.74 -16.81
CA ARG A 230 -9.77 9.54 -17.16
C ARG A 230 -9.96 8.71 -18.43
N GLY A 231 -9.18 8.97 -19.47
CA GLY A 231 -9.33 8.31 -20.77
C GLY A 231 -9.08 6.80 -20.68
N CYS A 232 -7.98 6.40 -20.01
CA CYS A 232 -7.68 4.99 -19.74
C CYS A 232 -8.76 4.36 -18.87
N GLY A 233 -9.15 5.02 -17.77
CA GLY A 233 -10.19 4.51 -16.89
C GLY A 233 -11.50 4.24 -17.61
N MET A 234 -11.97 5.16 -18.47
CA MET A 234 -13.18 4.96 -19.28
C MET A 234 -13.05 3.82 -20.29
N ALA A 235 -11.85 3.57 -20.83
CA ALA A 235 -11.62 2.49 -21.78
C ALA A 235 -11.59 1.10 -21.12
N GLU A 236 -11.14 1.03 -19.86
CA GLU A 236 -10.86 -0.24 -19.17
C GLU A 236 -11.97 -0.65 -18.19
N ILE A 237 -12.68 0.30 -17.57
CA ILE A 237 -13.61 0.01 -16.45
C ILE A 237 -14.76 -0.94 -16.83
N GLY A 238 -15.13 -1.02 -18.11
CA GLY A 238 -16.15 -1.95 -18.58
C GLY A 238 -15.74 -3.42 -18.55
N ALA A 239 -14.45 -3.72 -18.60
CA ALA A 239 -13.93 -5.09 -18.55
C ALA A 239 -13.83 -5.65 -17.12
N GLU A 240 -13.92 -4.78 -16.10
CA GLU A 240 -13.78 -5.18 -14.70
C GLU A 240 -14.92 -6.07 -14.20
N ARG A 241 -16.15 -5.83 -14.69
CA ARG A 241 -17.33 -6.64 -14.38
C ARG A 241 -18.45 -6.42 -15.39
N GLU A 242 -18.73 -7.46 -16.19
CA GLU A 242 -19.73 -7.40 -17.26
C GLU A 242 -21.19 -7.27 -16.76
N ASP A 243 -21.50 -7.77 -15.56
CA ASP A 243 -22.86 -7.76 -14.98
C ASP A 243 -23.13 -6.55 -14.06
N ALA A 244 -22.21 -5.60 -13.98
CA ALA A 244 -22.36 -4.39 -13.20
C ALA A 244 -23.45 -3.46 -13.76
N ARG A 245 -24.23 -2.82 -12.88
CA ARG A 245 -25.24 -1.82 -13.29
C ARG A 245 -24.63 -0.50 -13.77
N GLY A 246 -23.42 -0.22 -13.30
CA GLY A 246 -22.68 0.99 -13.60
C GLY A 246 -21.33 0.96 -12.90
N PHE A 247 -20.62 2.08 -12.95
CA PHE A 247 -19.29 2.21 -12.39
C PHE A 247 -19.07 3.54 -11.68
N VAL A 248 -18.05 3.55 -10.82
CA VAL A 248 -17.42 4.75 -10.28
C VAL A 248 -15.92 4.52 -10.15
N PHE A 249 -15.11 5.51 -10.51
CA PHE A 249 -13.67 5.45 -10.28
C PHE A 249 -13.06 6.83 -10.11
N PHE A 250 -11.85 6.85 -9.57
CA PHE A 250 -10.91 7.96 -9.72
C PHE A 250 -9.54 7.39 -10.12
N HIS A 251 -8.72 8.20 -10.77
CA HIS A 251 -7.44 7.77 -11.35
C HIS A 251 -6.24 8.49 -10.70
N GLY A 252 -5.01 8.03 -10.99
CA GLY A 252 -3.79 8.54 -10.38
C GLY A 252 -3.65 10.07 -10.39
N GLN A 253 -3.82 10.72 -11.55
CA GLN A 253 -3.66 12.18 -11.63
C GLN A 253 -4.62 12.97 -10.72
N VAL A 254 -5.86 12.51 -10.48
CA VAL A 254 -6.77 13.23 -9.55
C VAL A 254 -6.45 12.93 -8.08
N VAL A 255 -5.78 11.81 -7.78
CA VAL A 255 -5.22 11.56 -6.45
C VAL A 255 -4.09 12.54 -6.14
N GLU A 256 -3.23 12.86 -7.12
CA GLU A 256 -2.18 13.87 -6.94
C GLU A 256 -2.78 15.23 -6.55
N HIS A 257 -3.85 15.66 -7.23
CA HIS A 257 -4.58 16.87 -6.88
C HIS A 257 -5.21 16.81 -5.47
N ALA A 258 -5.80 15.67 -5.10
CA ALA A 258 -6.37 15.47 -3.77
C ALA A 258 -5.29 15.57 -2.67
N ALA A 259 -4.12 14.97 -2.93
CA ALA A 259 -2.95 15.03 -2.06
C ALA A 259 -2.33 16.43 -1.92
N GLU A 260 -2.68 17.36 -2.82
CA GLU A 260 -2.34 18.78 -2.78
C GLU A 260 -3.46 19.66 -2.18
N GLY A 261 -4.60 19.07 -1.83
CA GLY A 261 -5.72 19.75 -1.17
C GLY A 261 -6.77 20.33 -2.12
N HIS A 262 -6.80 19.89 -3.38
CA HIS A 262 -7.75 20.37 -4.39
C HIS A 262 -9.05 19.56 -4.47
N GLY A 263 -9.28 18.65 -3.52
CA GLY A 263 -10.40 17.71 -3.55
C GLY A 263 -10.18 16.55 -4.53
N LEU A 264 -11.13 15.62 -4.58
CA LEU A 264 -11.06 14.43 -5.41
C LEU A 264 -12.23 14.37 -6.39
N ALA A 265 -11.94 14.29 -7.69
CA ALA A 265 -12.97 14.10 -8.71
C ALA A 265 -13.24 12.60 -8.94
N LEU A 266 -14.52 12.22 -8.93
CA LEU A 266 -15.01 10.89 -9.24
C LEU A 266 -15.72 10.89 -10.60
N TYR A 267 -15.39 9.90 -11.41
CA TYR A 267 -16.01 9.61 -12.69
C TYR A 267 -16.94 8.42 -12.53
N TYR A 268 -18.12 8.49 -13.12
CA TYR A 268 -19.17 7.50 -12.92
C TYR A 268 -20.05 7.40 -14.16
N GLY A 269 -20.84 6.34 -14.25
CA GLY A 269 -21.82 6.18 -15.32
C GLY A 269 -22.42 4.79 -15.43
N GLY A 270 -23.42 4.67 -16.30
CA GLY A 270 -23.95 3.40 -16.77
C GLY A 270 -23.17 2.86 -17.97
N PHE A 271 -23.22 1.55 -18.19
CA PHE A 271 -22.64 0.91 -19.38
C PHE A 271 -23.55 0.98 -20.62
N ASP A 272 -24.80 1.40 -20.45
CA ASP A 272 -25.81 1.54 -21.51
C ASP A 272 -25.71 2.87 -22.28
N GLY A 273 -24.84 3.79 -21.84
CA GLY A 273 -24.66 5.12 -22.44
C GLY A 273 -25.81 6.09 -22.16
N SER A 274 -26.74 5.75 -21.26
CA SER A 274 -27.88 6.61 -20.92
C SER A 274 -27.50 7.68 -19.91
N GLU A 275 -27.91 8.93 -20.17
CA GLU A 275 -27.82 10.03 -19.21
C GLU A 275 -28.65 9.76 -17.95
N GLU A 276 -29.81 9.10 -18.09
CA GLU A 276 -30.68 8.74 -16.96
C GLU A 276 -30.00 7.72 -16.04
N THR A 277 -29.41 6.67 -16.62
CA THR A 277 -28.65 5.67 -15.85
C THR A 277 -27.43 6.30 -15.19
N THR A 278 -26.71 7.17 -15.91
CA THR A 278 -25.55 7.89 -15.36
C THR A 278 -25.95 8.77 -14.18
N ALA A 279 -27.02 9.56 -14.29
CA ALA A 279 -27.51 10.37 -13.19
C ALA A 279 -27.96 9.52 -12.00
N CYS A 280 -28.65 8.39 -12.23
CA CYS A 280 -29.04 7.45 -11.18
C CYS A 280 -27.82 6.91 -10.41
N ILE A 281 -26.78 6.45 -11.13
CA ILE A 281 -25.52 6.01 -10.53
C ILE A 281 -24.84 7.15 -9.77
N GLY A 282 -24.86 8.38 -10.30
CA GLY A 282 -24.32 9.55 -9.60
C GLY A 282 -24.99 9.82 -8.25
N HIS A 283 -26.32 9.67 -8.17
CA HIS A 283 -27.05 9.77 -6.91
C HIS A 283 -26.69 8.65 -5.92
N GLU A 284 -26.53 7.41 -6.39
CA GLU A 284 -26.06 6.30 -5.55
C GLU A 284 -24.65 6.55 -4.99
N VAL A 285 -23.74 7.07 -5.81
CA VAL A 285 -22.38 7.44 -5.39
C VAL A 285 -22.40 8.54 -4.34
N VAL A 286 -23.15 9.63 -4.55
CA VAL A 286 -23.27 10.72 -3.57
C VAL A 286 -23.88 10.22 -2.26
N ALA A 287 -24.92 9.39 -2.31
CA ALA A 287 -25.53 8.83 -1.11
C ALA A 287 -24.55 7.94 -0.32
N ALA A 288 -23.74 7.12 -1.00
CA ALA A 288 -22.72 6.30 -0.35
C ALA A 288 -21.61 7.14 0.32
N LEU A 289 -21.20 8.24 -0.33
CA LEU A 289 -20.21 9.17 0.23
C LEU A 289 -20.76 9.92 1.45
N ASP A 290 -21.99 10.40 1.37
CA ASP A 290 -22.68 11.07 2.50
C ASP A 290 -22.84 10.11 3.69
N ALA A 291 -23.24 8.86 3.43
CA ALA A 291 -23.33 7.83 4.47
C ALA A 291 -21.97 7.50 5.13
N ALA A 292 -20.87 7.67 4.39
CA ALA A 292 -19.51 7.55 4.93
C ALA A 292 -19.01 8.84 5.62
N GLY A 293 -19.82 9.91 5.62
CA GLY A 293 -19.50 11.20 6.25
C GLY A 293 -18.65 12.13 5.37
N LEU A 294 -18.64 11.94 4.05
CA LEU A 294 -17.89 12.76 3.09
C LEU A 294 -18.80 13.76 2.39
N SER A 295 -18.34 15.02 2.30
CA SER A 295 -19.06 16.07 1.58
C SER A 295 -18.78 16.00 0.07
N THR A 296 -19.81 16.19 -0.74
CA THR A 296 -19.70 16.21 -2.21
C THR A 296 -20.26 17.50 -2.82
N GLN A 297 -19.66 17.95 -3.90
CA GLN A 297 -20.18 18.98 -4.80
C GLN A 297 -20.54 18.33 -6.14
N TRP A 298 -21.84 18.29 -6.43
CA TRP A 298 -22.40 17.78 -7.68
C TRP A 298 -23.81 18.37 -7.87
N ASP A 299 -24.16 18.74 -9.10
CA ASP A 299 -25.43 19.41 -9.42
C ASP A 299 -26.51 18.43 -9.98
N GLY A 300 -26.22 17.13 -9.99
CA GLY A 300 -27.07 16.11 -10.58
C GLY A 300 -26.82 15.84 -12.06
N SER A 301 -25.93 16.62 -12.71
CA SER A 301 -25.67 16.47 -14.14
C SER A 301 -24.76 15.28 -14.45
N PRO A 302 -25.17 14.35 -15.35
CA PRO A 302 -24.35 13.23 -15.79
C PRO A 302 -23.11 13.67 -16.60
N GLY A 303 -23.08 14.93 -17.07
CA GLY A 303 -21.98 15.49 -17.85
C GLY A 303 -20.78 15.97 -17.02
N ILE A 304 -20.89 16.01 -15.69
CA ILE A 304 -19.82 16.48 -14.79
C ILE A 304 -19.42 15.41 -13.77
N SER A 305 -18.16 15.46 -13.35
CA SER A 305 -17.64 14.63 -12.25
C SER A 305 -18.21 15.05 -10.90
N ILE A 306 -18.34 14.09 -9.99
CA ILE A 306 -18.65 14.37 -8.58
C ILE A 306 -17.34 14.81 -7.89
N SER A 307 -17.34 15.95 -7.22
CA SER A 307 -16.16 16.43 -6.49
C SER A 307 -16.31 16.19 -4.98
N VAL A 308 -15.42 15.42 -4.37
CA VAL A 308 -15.36 15.22 -2.92
C VAL A 308 -14.53 16.35 -2.30
N THR A 309 -15.19 17.24 -1.57
CA THR A 309 -14.56 18.43 -0.97
C THR A 309 -15.46 19.05 0.12
N PRO A 310 -14.91 19.55 1.24
CA PRO A 310 -13.50 19.47 1.63
C PRO A 310 -13.07 18.01 1.90
N LEU A 311 -11.79 17.71 1.66
CA LEU A 311 -11.23 16.37 1.82
C LEU A 311 -9.87 16.47 2.52
N ASP A 312 -9.74 15.84 3.69
CA ASP A 312 -8.49 15.77 4.44
C ASP A 312 -7.70 14.54 4.01
N TRP A 313 -6.83 14.71 3.01
CA TRP A 313 -6.09 13.61 2.41
C TRP A 313 -4.99 13.06 3.32
N ARG A 314 -5.37 12.06 4.14
CA ARG A 314 -4.49 11.33 5.07
C ARG A 314 -4.51 9.82 4.79
N ARG A 315 -4.13 9.44 3.57
CA ARG A 315 -4.07 8.02 3.18
C ARG A 315 -2.92 7.34 3.89
N ARG A 316 -3.21 6.28 4.63
CA ARG A 316 -2.19 5.49 5.32
C ARG A 316 -1.40 4.66 4.31
N LEU A 317 -0.07 4.65 4.44
CA LEU A 317 0.79 3.73 3.71
C LEU A 317 0.56 2.33 4.28
N GLU A 318 0.32 1.38 3.38
CA GLU A 318 0.17 -0.04 3.70
C GLU A 318 1.44 -0.84 3.38
N GLY A 319 2.32 -0.30 2.53
CA GLY A 319 3.58 -0.90 2.13
C GLY A 319 3.45 -1.85 0.96
#